data_AF-A0A0G1UBZ3-F1
#
_entry.id   AF-A0A0G1UBZ3-F1
#
_cell.length_a   1.000
_cell.length_b   1.000
_cell.length_c   1.000
_cell.angle_alpha   90.00
_cell.angle_beta   90.00
_cell.angle_gamma   90.00
#
_symmetry.space_group_name_H-M   'P 1'
#
loop_
_entity.id
_entity.type
_entity.pdbx_description
1 polymer ?
#
loop_
_entity_poly.entity_id
_entity_poly.type
_entity_poly.pdbx_seq_one_letter_code
_entity_poly.pdbx_strand_id
1 'polypeptide(L)'
;MAIEFEEEKKPVNWVAILTVIVIVAVLFFGSYYLFFKQPQLIEVVAPKSLQTIGSLSKLSFDPSTVVNDPTRKLLRQYGTNVQPVTPGRSNPFQPF
;
A
#
# COMPACT_ATOMS: atom_id res chain seq x y z
N MET A 1 -9.90 -23.68 75.14
CA MET A 1 -9.29 -22.47 74.53
C MET A 1 -9.42 -22.62 73.03
N ALA A 2 -10.10 -21.69 72.37
CA ALA A 2 -10.18 -21.64 70.92
C ALA A 2 -9.13 -20.65 70.42
N ILE A 3 -8.37 -21.03 69.40
CA ILE A 3 -7.36 -20.17 68.77
C ILE A 3 -8.06 -19.56 67.54
N GLU A 4 -8.37 -18.27 67.63
CA GLU A 4 -8.77 -17.48 66.46
C GLU A 4 -7.52 -17.07 65.69
N PHE A 5 -7.44 -17.49 64.43
CA PHE A 5 -6.45 -16.99 63.49
C PHE A 5 -7.02 -15.73 62.85
N GLU A 6 -6.58 -14.56 63.30
CA GLU A 6 -6.80 -13.32 62.56
C GLU A 6 -5.99 -13.36 61.26
N GLU A 7 -6.67 -13.58 60.14
CA GLU A 7 -6.09 -13.34 58.83
C GLU A 7 -5.76 -11.84 58.71
N GLU A 8 -4.46 -11.53 58.64
CA GLU A 8 -4.00 -10.19 58.26
C GLU A 8 -4.50 -9.87 56.84
N LYS A 9 -5.63 -9.18 56.75
CA LYS A 9 -6.11 -8.61 55.50
C LYS A 9 -5.17 -7.48 55.11
N LYS A 10 -4.14 -7.80 54.33
CA LYS A 10 -3.26 -6.77 53.75
C LYS A 10 -4.11 -5.77 52.98
N PRO A 11 -4.09 -4.48 53.36
CA PRO A 11 -4.86 -3.48 52.66
C PRO A 11 -4.35 -3.40 51.22
N VAL A 12 -5.28 -3.50 50.26
CA VAL A 12 -4.95 -3.37 48.85
C VAL A 12 -4.47 -1.94 48.60
N ASN A 13 -3.24 -1.79 48.10
CA ASN A 13 -2.70 -0.49 47.76
C ASN A 13 -3.25 -0.01 46.41
N TRP A 14 -4.40 0.66 46.45
CA TRP A 14 -5.08 1.22 45.29
C TRP A 14 -4.23 2.24 44.52
N VAL A 15 -3.35 2.97 45.20
CA VAL A 15 -2.43 3.93 44.55
C VAL A 15 -1.44 3.18 43.68
N ALA A 16 -0.84 2.10 44.19
CA ALA A 16 0.09 1.27 43.42
C ALA A 16 -0.58 0.66 42.18
N ILE A 17 -1.83 0.18 42.32
CA ILE A 17 -2.60 -0.36 41.19
C ILE A 17 -2.85 0.71 40.14
N LEU A 18 -3.27 1.91 40.55
CA LEU A 18 -3.50 3.02 39.63
C LEU A 18 -2.21 3.41 38.89
N THR A 19 -1.08 3.47 39.58
CA THR A 19 0.22 3.76 38.97
C THR A 19 0.59 2.73 37.90
N VAL A 20 0.40 1.44 38.17
CA VAL A 20 0.66 0.38 37.20
C VAL A 20 -0.25 0.53 35.97
N ILE A 21 -1.53 0.80 36.17
CA ILE A 21 -2.48 1.02 35.07
C ILE A 21 -2.04 2.19 34.18
N VAL A 22 -1.62 3.30 34.78
CA VAL A 22 -1.14 4.47 34.02
C VAL A 22 0.10 4.14 33.21
N ILE A 23 1.08 3.44 33.80
CA ILE A 23 2.30 3.03 33.09
C ILE A 23 1.95 2.13 31.89
N VAL A 24 1.08 1.13 32.11
CA VAL A 24 0.64 0.22 31.04
C VAL A 24 -0.09 0.98 29.94
N ALA A 25 -0.97 1.92 30.29
CA ALA A 25 -1.67 2.75 29.33
C ALA A 25 -0.69 3.58 28.47
N VAL A 26 0.28 4.25 29.10
CA VAL A 26 1.28 5.06 28.37
C VAL A 26 2.10 4.20 27.40
N LEU A 27 2.56 3.02 27.82
CA LEU A 27 3.29 2.11 26.95
C LEU A 27 2.43 1.61 25.78
N PHE A 28 1.17 1.27 26.05
CA PHE A 28 0.24 0.79 25.05
C PHE A 28 -0.08 1.89 24.01
N PHE A 29 -0.48 3.08 24.46
CA PHE A 29 -0.78 4.19 23.56
C PHE A 29 0.46 4.70 22.82
N GLY A 30 1.61 4.75 23.49
CA GLY A 30 2.88 5.16 22.88
C GLY A 30 3.34 4.22 21.77
N SER A 31 3.32 2.91 22.03
CA SER A 31 3.62 1.89 21.02
C SER A 31 2.58 1.90 19.89
N TYR A 32 1.29 1.99 20.22
CA TYR A 32 0.23 2.09 19.20
C TYR A 32 0.44 3.30 18.29
N TYR A 33 0.80 4.46 18.85
CA TYR A 33 1.06 5.66 18.07
C TYR A 33 2.29 5.49 17.16
N LEU A 34 3.40 4.98 17.71
CA LEU A 34 4.65 4.81 16.97
C LEU A 34 4.55 3.79 15.83
N PHE A 35 3.84 2.68 16.06
CA PHE A 35 3.80 1.57 15.10
C PHE A 35 2.58 1.61 14.18
N PHE A 36 1.42 2.07 14.66
CA PHE A 36 0.16 1.92 13.94
C PHE A 36 -0.48 3.25 13.53
N LYS A 37 -0.18 4.36 14.21
CA LYS A 37 -0.71 5.66 13.82
C LYS A 37 0.14 6.25 12.69
N GLN A 38 -0.12 5.73 11.49
CA GLN A 38 0.33 6.25 10.20
C GLN A 38 1.79 6.73 10.21
N PRO A 39 2.77 5.86 9.93
CA PRO A 39 3.87 6.37 9.13
C PRO A 39 3.18 6.96 7.90
N GLN A 40 3.29 8.27 7.68
CA GLN A 40 3.22 8.78 6.34
C GLN A 40 4.28 7.94 5.65
N LEU A 41 3.89 6.86 4.95
CA LEU A 41 4.79 6.14 4.07
C LEU A 41 5.34 7.28 3.27
N ILE A 42 6.61 7.61 3.53
CA ILE A 42 7.35 8.63 2.83
C ILE A 42 6.88 8.41 1.43
N GLU A 43 6.14 9.37 0.85
CA GLU A 43 5.84 9.31 -0.57
C GLU A 43 7.24 9.18 -1.13
N VAL A 44 7.61 7.94 -1.48
CA VAL A 44 8.92 7.64 -2.03
C VAL A 44 8.80 8.44 -3.28
N VAL A 45 9.35 9.65 -3.24
CA VAL A 45 9.13 10.71 -4.21
C VAL A 45 9.38 10.01 -5.50
N ALA A 46 8.30 9.60 -6.18
CA ALA A 46 8.45 8.59 -7.19
C ALA A 46 9.44 9.23 -8.16
N PRO A 47 10.58 8.59 -8.48
CA PRO A 47 11.60 9.23 -9.30
C PRO A 47 10.88 9.88 -10.48
N LYS A 48 11.22 11.14 -10.82
CA LYS A 48 10.39 11.97 -11.73
C LYS A 48 9.88 11.20 -12.95
N SER A 49 10.67 10.26 -13.47
CA SER A 49 10.30 9.28 -14.51
C SER A 49 9.02 8.46 -14.24
N LEU A 50 8.81 7.95 -13.02
CA LEU A 50 7.61 7.19 -12.62
C LEU A 50 6.39 8.10 -12.42
N GLN A 51 6.58 9.37 -12.02
CA GLN A 51 5.48 10.34 -11.95
C GLN A 51 4.90 10.62 -13.35
N THR A 52 5.75 10.69 -14.37
CA THR A 52 5.34 10.85 -15.77
C THR A 52 4.52 9.66 -16.28
N ILE A 53 4.83 8.45 -15.82
CA ILE A 53 4.08 7.23 -16.19
C ILE A 53 2.68 7.24 -15.57
N GLY A 54 2.53 7.73 -14.33
CA GLY A 54 1.21 7.92 -13.71
C GLY A 54 0.33 8.93 -14.45
N SER A 55 0.93 9.91 -15.14
CA SER A 55 0.20 10.82 -16.04
C SER A 55 -0.24 10.11 -17.33
N LEU A 56 0.60 9.23 -17.88
CA LEU A 56 0.27 8.43 -19.06
C LEU A 56 -0.85 7.41 -18.79
N SER A 57 -0.86 6.78 -17.61
CA SER A 57 -1.88 5.79 -17.24
C SER A 57 -3.27 6.40 -17.03
N LYS A 58 -3.34 7.70 -16.77
CA LYS A 58 -4.60 8.45 -16.65
C LYS A 58 -5.14 8.92 -18.01
N LEU A 59 -4.37 8.77 -19.08
CA LEU A 59 -4.82 9.11 -20.43
C LEU A 59 -5.83 8.07 -20.89
N SER A 60 -7.10 8.46 -20.95
CA SER A 60 -8.14 7.67 -21.62
C SER A 60 -7.95 7.83 -23.12
N PHE A 61 -7.39 6.81 -23.77
CA PHE A 61 -7.25 6.76 -25.22
C PHE A 61 -8.39 5.91 -25.80
N ASP A 62 -9.27 6.53 -26.58
CA ASP A 62 -10.28 5.84 -27.38
C ASP A 62 -9.77 5.67 -28.82
N PRO A 63 -9.37 4.46 -29.25
CA PRO A 63 -8.87 4.22 -30.61
C PRO A 63 -9.90 4.53 -31.70
N SER A 64 -11.19 4.50 -31.37
CA SER A 64 -12.27 4.74 -32.32
C SER A 64 -12.22 6.17 -32.89
N THR A 65 -11.74 7.12 -32.08
CA THR A 65 -11.59 8.53 -32.48
C THR A 65 -10.57 8.70 -33.61
N VAL A 66 -9.51 7.90 -33.62
CA VAL A 66 -8.45 7.96 -34.63
C VAL A 66 -8.79 7.09 -35.85
N VAL A 67 -9.42 5.94 -35.64
CA VAL A 67 -9.78 5.01 -36.73
C VAL A 67 -10.92 5.56 -37.58
N ASN A 68 -11.90 6.20 -36.96
CA ASN A 68 -13.08 6.70 -37.66
C ASN A 68 -12.94 8.13 -38.16
N ASP A 69 -11.81 8.79 -37.91
CA ASP A 69 -11.58 10.18 -38.30
C ASP A 69 -11.74 10.38 -39.83
N PRO A 70 -12.54 11.36 -40.28
CA PRO A 70 -12.75 11.64 -41.69
C PRO A 70 -11.46 11.95 -42.44
N THR A 71 -10.50 12.63 -41.79
CA THR A 71 -9.21 12.98 -42.40
C THR A 71 -8.37 11.74 -42.63
N ARG A 72 -8.37 10.77 -41.70
CA ARG A 72 -7.67 9.49 -41.88
C ARG A 72 -8.22 8.72 -43.07
N LYS A 73 -9.53 8.71 -43.29
CA LYS A 73 -10.16 8.01 -44.43
C LYS A 73 -9.75 8.59 -45.78
N LEU A 74 -9.30 9.85 -45.81
CA LEU A 74 -8.80 10.52 -47.01
C LEU A 74 -7.30 10.29 -47.25
N LEU A 75 -6.56 9.85 -46.22
CA LEU A 75 -5.13 9.56 -46.35
C LEU A 75 -4.91 8.25 -47.11
N ARG A 76 -3.97 8.29 -48.06
CA ARG A 76 -3.49 7.09 -48.75
C ARG A 76 -2.46 6.39 -47.87
N GLN A 77 -2.63 5.08 -47.66
CA GLN A 77 -1.61 4.27 -47.02
C GLN A 77 -0.44 4.07 -47.98
N TYR A 78 0.72 4.62 -47.63
CA TYR A 78 1.98 4.38 -48.34
C TYR A 78 2.82 3.41 -47.51
N GLY A 79 2.97 2.17 -47.98
CA GLY A 79 3.76 1.12 -47.33
C GLY A 79 3.03 -0.23 -47.26
N THR A 80 3.78 -1.30 -47.01
CA THR A 80 3.24 -2.63 -46.74
C THR A 80 2.66 -2.70 -45.33
N ASN A 81 1.59 -3.47 -45.12
CA ASN A 81 1.09 -3.75 -43.77
C ASN A 81 2.23 -4.30 -42.90
N VAL A 82 2.40 -3.69 -41.72
CA VAL A 82 3.35 -4.17 -40.73
C VAL A 82 2.86 -5.55 -40.30
N GLN A 83 3.64 -6.60 -40.59
CA GLN A 83 3.36 -7.90 -40.00
C GLN A 83 3.67 -7.80 -38.51
N PRO A 84 2.73 -8.16 -37.62
CA PRO A 84 3.02 -8.20 -36.20
C PRO A 84 4.18 -9.18 -35.99
N VAL A 85 5.31 -8.67 -35.51
CA VAL A 85 6.41 -9.51 -35.07
C VAL A 85 5.91 -10.25 -33.84
N THR A 86 5.89 -11.58 -33.88
CA THR A 86 5.56 -12.40 -32.72
C THR A 86 6.55 -12.07 -31.60
N PRO A 87 6.14 -11.37 -30.52
CA PRO A 87 7.07 -10.98 -29.48
C PRO A 87 7.39 -12.23 -28.64
N GLY A 88 8.68 -12.56 -28.51
CA GLY A 88 9.14 -13.64 -27.64
C GLY A 88 9.18 -15.02 -28.29
N ARG A 89 9.64 -16.01 -27.51
CA ARG A 89 9.57 -17.43 -27.90
C ARG A 89 8.11 -17.87 -27.82
N SER A 90 7.68 -18.73 -28.75
CA SER A 90 6.40 -19.43 -28.62
C SER A 90 6.27 -20.15 -27.27
N ASN A 91 7.40 -20.61 -26.72
CA ASN A 91 7.52 -21.16 -25.38
C ASN A 91 8.67 -20.47 -24.60
N PRO A 92 8.37 -19.73 -23.53
CA PRO A 92 9.38 -19.02 -22.72
C PRO A 92 10.27 -19.94 -21.88
N PHE A 93 10.00 -21.25 -21.80
CA PHE A 93 10.76 -22.21 -20.98
C PHE A 93 11.62 -23.18 -21.77
N GLN A 94 11.68 -23.06 -23.10
CA GLN A 94 12.50 -23.96 -23.90
C GLN A 94 13.99 -23.60 -23.72
N PRO A 95 14.93 -24.56 -23.58
CA PRO A 95 16.36 -24.27 -23.50
C PRO A 95 16.89 -23.63 -24.81
N PHE A 96 18.00 -22.90 -24.75
CA PHE A 96 18.67 -22.35 -25.94
C PHE A 96 19.32 -23.44 -26.79
#